data_AF-A0A4W5LGY5-F1
#
_entry.id   AF-A0A4W5LGY5-F1
#
_cell.length_a   1.000
_cell.length_b   1.000
_cell.length_c   1.000
_cell.angle_alpha   90.00
_cell.angle_beta   90.00
_cell.angle_gamma   90.00
#
_symmetry.space_group_name_H-M   'P 1'
#
loop_
_entity.id
_entity.type
_entity.pdbx_description
1 polymer ?
#
loop_
_entity_poly.entity_id
_entity_poly.type
_entity_poly.pdbx_seq_one_letter_code
_entity_poly.pdbx_strand_id
1 'polypeptide(L)'
;MRQVGILYSKPSLELNVLQPKAGFRLWLTAEVHLKFPLILLQSSLKITYEAPPGLKKNLLRTYETWSPEQISKGGLLSRAQSLFCLAWFHAVCQERRNYIPQGWTKFYEFSLSDLRAGFEIIDRLFEGGKVFQWEFVHGLLENAIYGGRIDNPCDLRILRSYLEQFFSSRLLSASANHNQRSKRGQAFPSQISLPNSCSILDYRGVIENLPEDDPPAFFGLPANIERSSQRIISSQVISQLRILSRSVEAGSKFNREIWSNGLSPILNLWKKLNQVTLSFSLPLCSLLYLPEQLLCLETFQSVKCPLLC
;
A
#
# COMPACT_ATOMS: atom_id res chain seq x y z
N MET A 1 15.40 -12.27 -25.01
CA MET A 1 15.56 -12.54 -23.57
C MET A 1 17.00 -12.94 -23.29
N ARG A 2 17.78 -12.09 -22.63
CA ARG A 2 19.05 -12.50 -22.00
C ARG A 2 19.18 -11.77 -20.66
N GLN A 3 19.37 -12.58 -19.63
CA GLN A 3 19.94 -12.34 -18.30
C GLN A 3 19.71 -10.98 -17.62
N VAL A 4 18.93 -11.05 -16.54
CA VAL A 4 18.99 -10.13 -15.40
C VAL A 4 20.29 -10.41 -14.66
N GLY A 5 21.28 -9.53 -14.81
CA GLY A 5 22.52 -9.53 -14.05
C GLY A 5 22.54 -8.30 -13.15
N ILE A 6 22.72 -8.53 -11.85
CA ILE A 6 22.94 -7.47 -10.87
C ILE A 6 24.35 -6.91 -11.12
N LEU A 7 24.44 -5.71 -11.72
CA LEU A 7 25.67 -5.11 -12.25
C LEU A 7 26.22 -4.04 -11.29
N TYR A 8 27.14 -4.42 -10.39
CA TYR A 8 27.64 -3.52 -9.34
C TYR A 8 28.98 -2.82 -9.60
N SER A 9 29.67 -2.96 -10.75
CA SER A 9 31.03 -2.35 -10.80
C SER A 9 31.60 -1.77 -12.10
N LYS A 10 31.13 -2.09 -13.32
CA LYS A 10 31.77 -1.56 -14.56
C LYS A 10 30.91 -1.13 -15.77
N PRO A 11 29.55 -1.07 -15.72
CA PRO A 11 28.77 -0.91 -16.95
C PRO A 11 28.95 0.46 -17.63
N SER A 12 29.21 1.54 -16.88
CA SER A 12 29.25 2.90 -17.45
C SER A 12 30.41 3.16 -18.39
N LEU A 13 31.57 2.51 -18.18
CA LEU A 13 32.73 2.63 -19.07
C LEU A 13 32.52 1.83 -20.35
N GLU A 14 31.95 0.63 -20.25
CA GLU A 14 31.69 -0.24 -21.39
C GLU A 14 30.59 0.32 -22.31
N LEU A 15 29.54 0.90 -21.73
CA LEU A 15 28.45 1.56 -22.48
C LEU A 15 28.92 2.67 -23.40
N ASN A 16 29.97 3.41 -23.01
CA ASN A 16 30.51 4.51 -23.81
C ASN A 16 31.39 4.04 -24.97
N VAL A 17 31.91 2.81 -24.92
CA VAL A 17 32.80 2.25 -25.94
C VAL A 17 32.02 1.51 -27.03
N LEU A 18 30.83 1.02 -26.71
CA LEU A 18 30.01 0.23 -27.64
C LEU A 18 29.39 1.11 -28.74
N GLN A 19 29.47 0.63 -29.98
CA GLN A 19 28.79 1.23 -31.14
C GLN A 19 27.44 0.52 -31.37
N PRO A 20 26.30 1.14 -31.00
CA PRO A 20 24.99 0.50 -31.16
C PRO A 20 24.57 0.47 -32.63
N LYS A 21 23.96 -0.64 -33.05
CA LYS A 21 23.30 -0.72 -34.36
C LYS A 21 21.99 0.09 -34.36
N ALA A 22 21.55 0.53 -35.54
CA ALA A 22 20.26 1.17 -35.71
C ALA A 22 19.13 0.26 -35.16
N GLY A 23 18.27 0.81 -34.30
CA GLY A 23 17.18 0.07 -33.65
C GLY A 23 17.54 -0.64 -32.33
N PHE A 24 18.81 -0.61 -31.90
CA PHE A 24 19.19 -1.12 -30.58
C PHE A 24 18.54 -0.32 -29.45
N ARG A 25 18.00 -1.01 -28.44
CA ARG A 25 17.48 -0.42 -27.19
C ARG A 25 18.00 -1.21 -26.00
N LEU A 26 18.48 -0.49 -24.98
CA LEU A 26 18.86 -1.05 -23.68
C LEU A 26 17.80 -0.69 -22.65
N TRP A 27 17.30 -1.69 -21.92
CA TRP A 27 16.37 -1.52 -20.81
C TRP A 27 17.05 -1.96 -19.52
N LEU A 28 16.98 -1.10 -18.49
CA LEU A 28 17.57 -1.33 -17.19
C LEU A 28 16.48 -1.26 -16.12
N THR A 29 16.46 -2.23 -15.21
CA THR A 29 15.61 -2.22 -14.02
C THR A 29 16.50 -2.14 -12.79
N ALA A 30 16.25 -1.18 -11.92
CA ALA A 30 17.03 -0.95 -10.71
C ALA A 30 16.14 -0.49 -9.57
N GLU A 31 16.46 -0.94 -8.35
CA GLU A 31 15.86 -0.44 -7.12
C GLU A 31 16.59 0.81 -6.63
N VAL A 32 15.97 1.54 -5.70
CA VAL A 32 16.55 2.74 -5.10
C VAL A 32 17.80 2.36 -4.31
N HIS A 33 18.94 2.92 -4.71
CA HIS A 33 20.22 2.64 -4.05
C HIS A 33 21.08 3.91 -3.92
N LEU A 34 21.56 4.21 -2.70
CA LEU A 34 22.30 5.44 -2.40
C LEU A 34 23.63 5.56 -3.16
N LYS A 35 24.24 4.44 -3.55
CA LYS A 35 25.51 4.42 -4.29
C LYS A 35 25.32 4.07 -5.76
N PHE A 36 24.15 4.35 -6.33
CA PHE A 36 23.91 4.09 -7.76
C PHE A 36 24.82 4.98 -8.63
N PRO A 37 25.47 4.46 -9.69
CA PRO A 37 26.43 5.23 -10.49
C PRO A 37 25.83 6.48 -11.14
N LEU A 38 26.33 7.66 -10.79
CA LEU A 38 25.82 8.95 -11.30
C LEU A 38 25.95 9.08 -12.82
N ILE A 39 27.04 8.58 -13.40
CA ILE A 39 27.30 8.66 -14.85
C ILE A 39 26.18 7.95 -15.62
N LEU A 40 25.77 6.76 -15.15
CA LEU A 40 24.68 6.00 -15.76
C LEU A 40 23.33 6.71 -15.60
N LEU A 41 23.09 7.36 -14.46
CA LEU A 41 21.87 8.16 -14.24
C LEU A 41 21.78 9.40 -15.13
N GLN A 42 22.92 9.99 -15.50
CA GLN A 42 22.97 11.15 -16.39
C GLN A 42 22.69 10.76 -17.85
N SER A 43 23.19 9.60 -18.29
CA SER A 43 23.03 9.11 -19.67
C SER A 43 21.75 8.30 -19.92
N SER A 44 20.93 8.06 -18.90
CA SER A 44 19.71 7.24 -19.00
C SER A 44 18.41 8.06 -18.91
N LEU A 45 17.39 7.61 -19.65
CA LEU A 45 16.01 8.02 -19.42
C LEU A 45 15.50 7.33 -18.15
N LYS A 46 15.02 8.12 -17.18
CA LYS A 46 14.55 7.64 -15.88
C LYS A 46 13.02 7.59 -15.87
N ILE A 47 12.46 6.42 -15.59
CA ILE A 47 11.01 6.20 -15.51
C ILE A 47 10.74 5.51 -14.17
N THR A 48 9.87 6.11 -13.36
CA THR A 48 9.39 5.51 -12.12
C THR A 48 8.18 4.63 -12.43
N TYR A 49 8.22 3.36 -12.00
CA TYR A 49 7.12 2.41 -12.21
C TYR A 49 6.36 2.18 -10.90
N GLU A 50 5.32 2.97 -10.68
CA GLU A 50 4.46 2.89 -9.49
C GLU A 50 2.99 2.73 -9.90
N ALA A 51 2.15 2.31 -8.96
CA ALA A 51 0.69 2.33 -9.16
C ALA A 51 0.25 3.81 -9.28
N PRO A 52 -0.65 4.14 -10.22
CA PRO A 52 -1.08 5.52 -10.38
C PRO A 52 -1.84 5.94 -9.11
N PRO A 53 -1.54 7.10 -8.52
CA PRO A 53 -2.18 7.52 -7.29
C PRO A 53 -3.65 7.82 -7.55
N GLY A 54 -4.50 7.30 -6.68
CA GLY A 54 -5.92 7.56 -6.66
C GLY A 54 -6.77 6.54 -7.43
N LEU A 55 -7.99 6.33 -6.95
CA LEU A 55 -8.87 5.24 -7.35
C LEU A 55 -9.25 5.33 -8.83
N LYS A 56 -9.60 6.54 -9.30
CA LYS A 56 -9.96 6.81 -10.69
C LYS A 56 -8.85 6.43 -11.66
N LYS A 57 -7.62 6.88 -11.40
CA LYS A 57 -6.47 6.63 -12.29
C LYS A 57 -6.05 5.16 -12.27
N ASN A 58 -6.19 4.50 -11.13
CA ASN A 58 -5.97 3.07 -10.98
C ASN A 58 -6.95 2.23 -11.84
N LEU A 59 -8.23 2.58 -11.77
CA LEU A 59 -9.27 1.95 -12.59
C LEU A 59 -9.08 2.24 -14.08
N LEU A 60 -8.76 3.48 -14.47
CA LEU A 60 -8.47 3.82 -15.87
C LEU A 60 -7.31 2.99 -16.41
N ARG A 61 -6.20 2.89 -15.67
CA ARG A 61 -5.05 2.06 -16.09
C ARG A 61 -5.45 0.58 -16.26
N THR A 62 -6.29 0.08 -15.37
CA THR A 62 -6.81 -1.30 -15.45
C THR A 62 -7.64 -1.48 -16.73
N TYR A 63 -8.56 -0.56 -17.01
CA TYR A 63 -9.44 -0.62 -18.18
C TYR A 63 -8.75 -0.26 -19.51
N GLU A 64 -7.61 0.45 -19.48
CA GLU A 64 -6.73 0.62 -20.64
C GLU A 64 -5.92 -0.65 -20.95
N THR A 65 -5.65 -1.47 -19.93
CA THR A 65 -4.92 -2.73 -20.08
C THR A 65 -5.83 -3.85 -20.60
N TRP A 66 -7.11 -3.83 -20.24
CA TRP A 66 -8.10 -4.82 -20.66
C TRP A 66 -8.67 -4.51 -22.05
N SER A 67 -8.84 -5.55 -22.87
CA SER A 67 -9.40 -5.40 -24.22
C SER A 67 -10.94 -5.43 -24.21
N PRO A 68 -11.61 -4.79 -25.19
CA PRO A 68 -13.07 -4.85 -25.32
C PRO A 68 -13.60 -6.29 -25.43
N GLU A 69 -12.86 -7.17 -26.09
CA GLU A 69 -13.20 -8.58 -26.30
C GLU A 69 -13.11 -9.36 -24.99
N GLN A 70 -12.13 -9.05 -24.13
CA GLN A 70 -11.98 -9.67 -22.82
C GLN A 70 -13.17 -9.38 -21.90
N ILE A 71 -13.71 -8.16 -21.96
CA ILE A 71 -14.86 -7.73 -21.15
C ILE A 71 -16.17 -8.28 -21.71
N SER A 72 -16.37 -8.18 -23.03
CA SER A 72 -17.60 -8.61 -23.70
C SER A 72 -17.71 -10.13 -23.93
N LYS A 73 -16.66 -10.90 -23.64
CA LYS A 73 -16.61 -12.36 -23.79
C LYS A 73 -17.84 -13.06 -23.19
N GLY A 74 -18.52 -13.84 -24.02
CA GLY A 74 -19.71 -14.62 -23.67
C GLY A 74 -20.99 -13.79 -23.49
N GLY A 75 -20.94 -12.47 -23.67
CA GLY A 75 -22.12 -11.59 -23.53
C GLY A 75 -22.75 -11.60 -22.14
N LEU A 76 -22.06 -12.13 -21.13
CA LEU A 76 -22.63 -12.41 -19.82
C LEU A 76 -22.46 -11.21 -18.89
N LEU A 77 -23.56 -10.51 -18.61
CA LEU A 77 -23.55 -9.28 -17.80
C LEU A 77 -22.94 -9.50 -16.41
N SER A 78 -23.30 -10.59 -15.74
CA SER A 78 -22.76 -10.93 -14.42
C SER A 78 -21.24 -11.09 -14.43
N ARG A 79 -20.66 -11.59 -15.53
CA ARG A 79 -19.20 -11.72 -15.69
C ARG A 79 -18.54 -10.36 -15.82
N ALA A 80 -19.03 -9.51 -16.72
CA ALA A 80 -18.49 -8.17 -16.91
C ALA A 80 -18.56 -7.33 -15.63
N GLN A 81 -19.67 -7.40 -14.90
CA GLN A 81 -19.84 -6.72 -13.61
C GLN A 81 -18.91 -7.30 -12.52
N SER A 82 -18.69 -8.62 -12.50
CA SER A 82 -17.72 -9.24 -11.58
C SER A 82 -16.28 -8.78 -11.84
N LEU A 83 -15.92 -8.58 -13.12
CA LEU A 83 -14.62 -8.04 -13.50
C LEU A 83 -14.47 -6.57 -13.05
N PHE A 84 -15.52 -5.76 -13.15
CA PHE A 84 -15.50 -4.41 -12.57
C PHE A 84 -15.33 -4.46 -11.04
N CYS A 85 -16.03 -5.36 -10.35
CA CYS A 85 -15.88 -5.55 -8.91
C CYS A 85 -14.44 -5.94 -8.53
N LEU A 86 -13.80 -6.79 -9.34
CA LEU A 86 -12.39 -7.15 -9.16
C LEU A 86 -11.45 -5.95 -9.37
N ALA A 87 -11.64 -5.16 -10.41
CA ALA A 87 -10.84 -3.97 -10.67
C ALA A 87 -10.98 -2.95 -9.52
N TRP A 88 -12.21 -2.73 -9.05
CA TRP A 88 -12.50 -1.87 -7.90
C TRP A 88 -11.86 -2.38 -6.62
N PHE A 89 -12.03 -3.66 -6.30
CA PHE A 89 -11.43 -4.30 -5.14
C PHE A 89 -9.90 -4.17 -5.14
N HIS A 90 -9.26 -4.41 -6.30
CA HIS A 90 -7.81 -4.28 -6.44
C HIS A 90 -7.35 -2.84 -6.18
N ALA A 91 -8.03 -1.86 -6.79
CA ALA A 91 -7.72 -0.45 -6.62
C ALA A 91 -7.90 0.01 -5.16
N VAL A 92 -8.99 -0.41 -4.50
CA VAL A 92 -9.24 -0.15 -3.07
C VAL A 92 -8.14 -0.74 -2.19
N CYS A 93 -7.72 -1.98 -2.43
CA CYS A 93 -6.64 -2.61 -1.67
C CYS A 93 -5.32 -1.84 -1.81
N GLN A 94 -5.03 -1.34 -3.02
CA GLN A 94 -3.84 -0.55 -3.31
C GLN A 94 -3.88 0.84 -2.67
N GLU A 95 -4.96 1.59 -2.81
CA GLU A 95 -5.09 2.96 -2.27
C GLU A 95 -5.20 2.97 -0.74
N ARG A 96 -5.76 1.92 -0.13
CA ARG A 96 -5.83 1.79 1.34
C ARG A 96 -4.44 1.78 2.01
N ARG A 97 -3.37 1.48 1.26
CA ARG A 97 -1.96 1.55 1.73
C ARG A 97 -1.48 2.97 2.02
N ASN A 98 -2.17 3.99 1.51
CA ASN A 98 -1.85 5.38 1.82
C ASN A 98 -2.13 5.75 3.29
N TYR A 99 -2.83 4.89 4.03
CA TYR A 99 -3.30 5.15 5.38
C TYR A 99 -2.67 4.24 6.45
N ILE A 100 -1.38 3.90 6.37
CA ILE A 100 -0.71 3.06 7.37
C ILE A 100 -0.53 3.81 8.70
N PRO A 101 -0.87 3.23 9.89
CA PRO A 101 -1.26 1.83 10.12
C PRO A 101 -2.78 1.56 10.13
N GLN A 102 -3.62 2.58 9.89
CA GLN A 102 -5.09 2.50 10.04
C GLN A 102 -5.80 1.76 8.89
N GLY A 103 -5.29 1.90 7.66
CA GLY A 103 -5.76 1.18 6.49
C GLY A 103 -5.27 -0.27 6.50
N TRP A 104 -3.95 -0.43 6.56
CA TRP A 104 -3.24 -1.70 6.72
C TRP A 104 -2.19 -1.54 7.81
N THR A 105 -1.90 -2.61 8.54
CA THR A 105 -0.87 -2.55 9.60
C THR A 105 0.53 -2.31 9.03
N LYS A 106 0.81 -2.83 7.84
CA LYS A 106 2.09 -2.67 7.13
C LYS A 106 1.87 -2.51 5.62
N PHE A 107 2.93 -2.17 4.90
CA PHE A 107 2.89 -2.07 3.45
C PHE A 107 2.83 -3.46 2.82
N TYR A 108 1.73 -3.76 2.12
CA TYR A 108 1.57 -4.97 1.31
C TYR A 108 1.68 -4.62 -0.18
N GLU A 109 2.48 -5.39 -0.91
CA GLU A 109 2.65 -5.17 -2.34
C GLU A 109 1.61 -5.96 -3.16
N PHE A 110 0.49 -5.31 -3.47
CA PHE A 110 -0.48 -5.83 -4.43
C PHE A 110 -0.08 -5.44 -5.85
N SER A 111 0.16 -6.45 -6.69
CA SER A 111 0.72 -6.34 -8.03
C SER A 111 -0.31 -6.57 -9.13
N LEU A 112 0.00 -6.15 -10.37
CA LEU A 112 -0.86 -6.44 -11.53
C LEU A 112 -0.99 -7.94 -11.82
N SER A 113 -0.01 -8.75 -11.39
CA SER A 113 -0.08 -10.21 -11.49
C SER A 113 -1.23 -10.78 -10.65
N ASP A 114 -1.52 -10.17 -9.49
CA ASP A 114 -2.63 -10.57 -8.62
C ASP A 114 -3.98 -10.25 -9.26
N LEU A 115 -4.08 -9.07 -9.88
CA LEU A 115 -5.25 -8.67 -10.64
C LEU A 115 -5.48 -9.63 -11.82
N ARG A 116 -4.42 -9.98 -12.56
CA ARG A 116 -4.50 -10.93 -13.67
C ARG A 116 -4.91 -12.33 -13.20
N ALA A 117 -4.34 -12.82 -12.10
CA ALA A 117 -4.74 -14.11 -11.54
C ALA A 117 -6.22 -14.10 -11.10
N GLY A 118 -6.67 -13.01 -10.47
CA GLY A 118 -8.09 -12.81 -10.14
C GLY A 118 -8.99 -12.80 -11.39
N PHE A 119 -8.55 -12.17 -12.48
CA PHE A 119 -9.28 -12.15 -13.75
C PHE A 119 -9.44 -13.58 -14.29
N GLU A 120 -8.35 -14.36 -14.32
CA GLU A 120 -8.35 -15.74 -14.80
C GLU A 120 -9.24 -16.65 -13.94
N ILE A 121 -9.28 -16.45 -12.62
CA ILE A 121 -10.17 -17.19 -11.72
C ILE A 121 -11.63 -16.90 -12.08
N ILE A 122 -12.00 -15.62 -12.19
CA ILE A 122 -13.37 -15.23 -12.56
C ILE A 122 -13.73 -15.80 -13.93
N ASP A 123 -12.84 -15.69 -14.92
CA ASP A 123 -13.08 -16.16 -16.28
C ASP A 123 -13.37 -17.68 -16.31
N ARG A 124 -12.52 -18.48 -15.65
CA ARG A 124 -12.69 -19.94 -15.57
C ARG A 124 -13.96 -20.35 -14.85
N LEU A 125 -14.34 -19.63 -13.80
CA LEU A 125 -15.58 -19.92 -13.05
C LEU A 125 -16.83 -19.67 -13.89
N PHE A 126 -16.84 -18.64 -14.75
CA PHE A 126 -17.95 -18.37 -15.65
C PHE A 126 -17.97 -19.28 -16.90
N GLU A 127 -16.84 -19.83 -17.32
CA GLU A 127 -16.78 -20.81 -18.42
C GLU A 127 -17.29 -22.21 -18.03
N GLY A 128 -17.19 -22.58 -16.75
CA GLY A 128 -17.42 -23.94 -16.27
C GLY A 128 -18.85 -24.49 -16.37
N GLY A 129 -19.82 -23.70 -16.85
CA GLY A 129 -21.22 -24.11 -17.07
C GLY A 129 -22.00 -24.52 -15.81
N LYS A 130 -21.38 -24.43 -14.63
CA LYS A 130 -21.94 -24.78 -13.33
C LYS A 130 -22.53 -23.53 -12.66
N VAL A 131 -23.36 -23.75 -11.65
CA VAL A 131 -23.85 -22.67 -10.77
C VAL A 131 -22.65 -21.93 -10.18
N PHE A 132 -22.64 -20.60 -10.36
CA PHE A 132 -21.56 -19.75 -9.87
C PHE A 132 -21.57 -19.68 -8.34
N GLN A 133 -20.46 -20.06 -7.70
CA GLN A 133 -20.33 -20.11 -6.24
C GLN A 133 -19.34 -19.03 -5.78
N TRP A 134 -19.85 -18.05 -5.03
CA TRP A 134 -19.09 -16.89 -4.55
C TRP A 134 -18.04 -17.29 -3.50
N GLU A 135 -18.31 -18.34 -2.75
CA GLU A 135 -17.48 -18.88 -1.70
C GLU A 135 -16.12 -19.34 -2.25
N PHE A 136 -16.09 -19.89 -3.47
CA PHE A 136 -14.84 -20.25 -4.13
C PHE A 136 -14.05 -19.02 -4.55
N VAL A 137 -14.71 -17.95 -5.00
CA VAL A 137 -14.03 -16.69 -5.32
C VAL A 137 -13.39 -16.10 -4.06
N HIS A 138 -14.13 -16.06 -2.95
CA HIS A 138 -13.61 -15.60 -1.66
C HIS A 138 -12.41 -16.45 -1.22
N GLY A 139 -12.56 -17.77 -1.20
CA GLY A 139 -11.52 -18.69 -0.76
C GLY A 139 -10.26 -18.63 -1.61
N LEU A 140 -10.36 -18.51 -2.93
CA LEU A 140 -9.20 -18.40 -3.82
C LEU A 140 -8.53 -17.03 -3.72
N LEU A 141 -9.30 -15.94 -3.73
CA LEU A 141 -8.74 -14.59 -3.61
C LEU A 141 -8.10 -14.36 -2.24
N GLU A 142 -8.71 -14.89 -1.17
CA GLU A 142 -8.17 -14.82 0.18
C GLU A 142 -6.94 -15.71 0.32
N ASN A 143 -7.05 -17.03 0.13
CA ASN A 143 -5.98 -17.95 0.52
C ASN A 143 -4.83 -18.02 -0.50
N ALA A 144 -5.10 -17.85 -1.79
CA ALA A 144 -4.10 -18.07 -2.83
C ALA A 144 -3.51 -16.75 -3.37
N ILE A 145 -4.31 -15.69 -3.52
CA ILE A 145 -3.88 -14.47 -4.23
C ILE A 145 -3.46 -13.36 -3.25
N TYR A 146 -4.41 -12.80 -2.50
CA TYR A 146 -4.17 -11.59 -1.70
C TYR A 146 -3.68 -11.92 -0.28
N GLY A 147 -4.24 -12.93 0.37
CA GLY A 147 -3.93 -13.27 1.76
C GLY A 147 -2.56 -13.94 1.95
N GLY A 148 -1.95 -14.50 0.91
CA GLY A 148 -0.58 -15.04 0.98
C GLY A 148 0.49 -14.02 1.37
N ARG A 149 0.17 -12.72 1.31
CA ARG A 149 1.05 -11.62 1.74
C ARG A 149 0.74 -11.10 3.13
N ILE A 150 -0.44 -11.42 3.66
CA ILE A 150 -0.98 -10.87 4.90
C ILE A 150 -0.74 -11.86 6.03
N ASP A 151 0.08 -11.46 6.99
CA ASP A 151 0.38 -12.23 8.20
C ASP A 151 -0.45 -11.76 9.41
N ASN A 152 -0.89 -10.51 9.45
CA ASN A 152 -1.70 -9.99 10.55
C ASN A 152 -3.17 -10.47 10.44
N PRO A 153 -3.72 -11.15 11.48
CA PRO A 153 -5.11 -11.58 11.51
C PRO A 153 -6.13 -10.44 11.37
N CYS A 154 -5.82 -9.25 11.87
CA CYS A 154 -6.70 -8.08 11.74
C CYS A 154 -6.77 -7.60 10.29
N ASP A 155 -5.64 -7.58 9.58
CA ASP A 155 -5.60 -7.24 8.16
C ASP A 155 -6.33 -8.31 7.33
N LEU A 156 -6.20 -9.60 7.67
CA LEU A 156 -6.99 -10.67 7.02
C LEU A 156 -8.50 -10.49 7.20
N ARG A 157 -8.96 -10.01 8.36
CA ARG A 157 -10.39 -9.70 8.57
C ARG A 157 -10.87 -8.56 7.66
N ILE A 158 -10.03 -7.54 7.45
CA ILE A 158 -10.32 -6.44 6.52
C ILE A 158 -10.42 -6.99 5.09
N LEU A 159 -9.47 -7.82 4.67
CA LEU A 159 -9.49 -8.48 3.36
C LEU A 159 -10.78 -9.29 3.16
N ARG A 160 -11.15 -10.13 4.12
CA ARG A 160 -12.40 -10.92 4.10
C ARG A 160 -13.63 -10.04 3.97
N SER A 161 -13.71 -8.98 4.78
CA SER A 161 -14.84 -8.04 4.71
C SER A 161 -15.00 -7.42 3.32
N TYR A 162 -13.90 -7.10 2.65
CA TYR A 162 -13.97 -6.60 1.27
C TYR A 162 -14.39 -7.67 0.26
N LEU A 163 -13.90 -8.90 0.40
CA LEU A 163 -14.27 -10.00 -0.48
C LEU A 163 -15.78 -10.30 -0.38
N GLU A 164 -16.29 -10.41 0.85
CA GLU A 164 -17.72 -10.62 1.12
C GLU A 164 -18.57 -9.44 0.61
N GLN A 165 -18.07 -8.21 0.77
CA GLN A 165 -18.75 -7.00 0.31
C GLN A 165 -18.87 -6.99 -1.21
N PHE A 166 -17.77 -7.11 -1.97
CA PHE A 166 -17.76 -6.90 -3.42
C PHE A 166 -18.16 -8.12 -4.25
N PHE A 167 -17.94 -9.33 -3.76
CA PHE A 167 -18.20 -10.56 -4.49
C PHE A 167 -19.41 -11.27 -3.88
N SER A 168 -20.60 -10.69 -4.04
CA SER A 168 -21.85 -11.28 -3.54
C SER A 168 -22.92 -11.35 -4.63
N SER A 169 -23.72 -12.41 -4.58
CA SER A 169 -24.87 -12.60 -5.48
C SER A 169 -25.83 -11.41 -5.43
N ARG A 170 -26.01 -10.84 -4.22
CA ARG A 170 -26.89 -9.69 -3.98
C ARG A 170 -26.53 -8.47 -4.81
N LEU A 171 -25.24 -8.15 -4.96
CA LEU A 171 -24.81 -6.99 -5.73
C LEU A 171 -25.11 -7.13 -7.21
N LEU A 172 -24.79 -8.28 -7.77
CA LEU A 172 -24.94 -8.54 -9.20
C LEU A 172 -26.42 -8.73 -9.57
N SER A 173 -27.22 -9.32 -8.69
CA SER A 173 -28.67 -9.40 -8.86
C SER A 173 -29.39 -8.05 -8.65
N ALA A 174 -28.85 -7.16 -7.80
CA ALA A 174 -29.43 -5.83 -7.57
C ALA A 174 -29.20 -4.86 -8.73
N SER A 175 -28.11 -5.01 -9.50
CA SER A 175 -27.91 -4.22 -10.73
C SER A 175 -28.98 -4.52 -11.79
N ALA A 176 -29.48 -5.76 -11.83
CA ALA A 176 -30.56 -6.17 -12.73
C ALA A 176 -31.95 -5.62 -12.31
N ASN A 177 -32.14 -5.32 -11.02
CA ASN A 177 -33.41 -4.84 -10.47
C ASN A 177 -33.23 -3.47 -9.79
N HIS A 178 -33.40 -2.41 -10.58
CA HIS A 178 -33.19 -0.99 -10.23
C HIS A 178 -33.97 -0.44 -8.99
N ASN A 179 -34.76 -1.27 -8.30
CA ASN A 179 -35.77 -0.83 -7.33
C ASN A 179 -35.48 -1.12 -5.85
N GLN A 180 -34.29 -1.61 -5.46
CA GLN A 180 -33.99 -1.81 -4.03
C GLN A 180 -32.89 -0.88 -3.51
N ARG A 181 -33.32 0.33 -3.11
CA ARG A 181 -32.56 1.24 -2.23
C ARG A 181 -32.51 0.68 -0.80
N SER A 182 -31.77 -0.40 -0.56
CA SER A 182 -31.35 -0.74 0.79
C SER A 182 -30.18 0.17 1.19
N LYS A 183 -30.40 1.06 2.15
CA LYS A 183 -29.36 1.93 2.76
C LYS A 183 -28.35 1.16 3.62
N ARG A 184 -28.52 -0.16 3.80
CA ARG A 184 -27.59 -1.04 4.50
C ARG A 184 -26.95 -2.02 3.50
N GLY A 185 -25.64 -1.95 3.34
CA GLY A 185 -24.85 -2.88 2.55
C GLY A 185 -24.66 -2.53 1.07
N GLN A 186 -24.64 -1.25 0.70
CA GLN A 186 -24.16 -0.88 -0.64
C GLN A 186 -22.64 -1.13 -0.70
N ALA A 187 -22.22 -2.06 -1.55
CA ALA A 187 -20.79 -2.34 -1.69
C ALA A 187 -20.05 -1.20 -2.39
N PHE A 188 -20.74 -0.52 -3.30
CA PHE A 188 -20.24 0.69 -3.93
C PHE A 188 -20.83 1.93 -3.26
N PRO A 189 -20.08 3.04 -3.22
CA PRO A 189 -20.63 4.37 -2.94
C PRO A 189 -21.90 4.63 -3.77
N SER A 190 -22.87 5.36 -3.20
CA SER A 190 -24.17 5.63 -3.84
C SER A 190 -24.11 6.38 -5.17
N GLN A 191 -22.95 6.93 -5.50
CA GLN A 191 -22.66 7.63 -6.76
C GLN A 191 -22.27 6.66 -7.89
N ILE A 192 -22.00 5.39 -7.58
CA ILE A 192 -21.49 4.41 -8.53
C ILE A 192 -22.58 3.36 -8.75
N SER A 193 -23.10 3.35 -9.97
CA SER A 193 -24.00 2.32 -10.47
C SER A 193 -23.26 1.45 -11.48
N LEU A 194 -23.34 0.13 -11.32
CA LEU A 194 -22.81 -0.80 -12.30
C LEU A 194 -23.60 -0.67 -13.63
N PRO A 195 -22.92 -0.55 -14.78
CA PRO A 195 -23.58 -0.61 -16.08
C PRO A 195 -24.33 -1.93 -16.27
N ASN A 196 -25.47 -1.85 -16.95
CA ASN A 196 -26.27 -3.02 -17.36
C ASN A 196 -25.89 -3.50 -18.77
N SER A 197 -24.65 -3.27 -19.19
CA SER A 197 -24.12 -3.69 -20.48
C SER A 197 -22.78 -4.41 -20.33
N CYS A 198 -22.39 -5.11 -21.39
CA CYS A 198 -21.08 -5.75 -21.54
C CYS A 198 -20.09 -4.85 -22.30
N SER A 199 -20.43 -3.58 -22.53
CA SER A 199 -19.60 -2.61 -23.25
C SER A 199 -18.52 -2.05 -22.34
N ILE A 200 -17.25 -2.18 -22.74
CA ILE A 200 -16.12 -1.59 -22.00
C ILE A 200 -16.24 -0.06 -21.87
N LEU A 201 -16.83 0.60 -22.87
CA LEU A 201 -17.00 2.06 -22.88
C LEU A 201 -17.95 2.54 -21.78
N ASP A 202 -18.96 1.74 -21.43
CA ASP A 202 -19.93 2.11 -20.41
C ASP A 202 -19.28 2.06 -19.02
N TYR A 203 -18.43 1.05 -18.78
CA TYR A 203 -17.61 0.99 -17.55
C TYR A 203 -16.60 2.14 -17.50
N ARG A 204 -15.98 2.49 -18.63
CA ARG A 204 -15.08 3.65 -18.70
C ARG A 204 -15.82 4.95 -18.38
N GLY A 205 -17.03 5.13 -18.89
CA GLY A 205 -17.88 6.29 -18.57
C GLY A 205 -18.19 6.39 -17.07
N VAL A 206 -18.43 5.27 -16.38
CA VAL A 206 -18.59 5.25 -14.92
C VAL A 206 -17.31 5.69 -14.21
N ILE A 207 -16.15 5.23 -14.67
CA ILE A 207 -14.84 5.59 -14.10
C ILE A 207 -14.52 7.07 -14.33
N GLU A 208 -14.82 7.60 -15.51
CA GLU A 208 -14.59 9.01 -15.84
C GLU A 208 -15.45 9.97 -15.01
N ASN A 209 -16.65 9.52 -14.59
CA ASN A 209 -17.54 10.25 -13.69
C ASN A 209 -17.12 10.19 -12.21
N LEU A 210 -16.09 9.42 -11.85
CA LEU A 210 -15.56 9.43 -10.49
C LEU A 210 -14.92 10.79 -10.15
N PRO A 211 -15.03 11.24 -8.88
CA PRO A 211 -14.29 12.40 -8.42
C PRO A 211 -12.78 12.18 -8.53
N GLU A 212 -12.02 13.25 -8.69
CA GLU A 212 -10.55 13.20 -8.67
C GLU A 212 -10.00 12.97 -7.26
N ASP A 213 -10.74 13.44 -6.24
CA ASP A 213 -10.41 13.23 -4.84
C ASP A 213 -11.10 11.98 -4.30
N ASP A 214 -10.35 11.14 -3.60
CA ASP A 214 -10.84 9.89 -3.04
C ASP A 214 -11.26 10.05 -1.57
N PRO A 215 -12.57 10.17 -1.27
CA PRO A 215 -13.01 10.30 0.12
C PRO A 215 -12.71 9.03 0.92
N PRO A 216 -12.30 9.14 2.20
CA PRO A 216 -12.04 7.98 3.07
C PRO A 216 -13.18 6.96 3.15
N ALA A 217 -14.42 7.42 2.93
CA ALA A 217 -15.61 6.60 2.89
C ALA A 217 -15.56 5.52 1.79
N PHE A 218 -14.88 5.75 0.66
CA PHE A 218 -14.69 4.73 -0.39
C PHE A 218 -13.87 3.54 0.11
N PHE A 219 -13.01 3.76 1.09
CA PHE A 219 -12.20 2.75 1.75
C PHE A 219 -12.82 2.25 3.05
N GLY A 220 -14.01 2.71 3.44
CA GLY A 220 -14.61 2.38 4.74
C GLY A 220 -13.82 2.93 5.93
N LEU A 221 -13.07 4.02 5.74
CA LEU A 221 -12.27 4.68 6.77
C LEU A 221 -13.01 5.93 7.30
N PRO A 222 -12.81 6.30 8.58
CA PRO A 222 -13.46 7.47 9.17
C PRO A 222 -12.89 8.78 8.61
N ALA A 223 -13.71 9.82 8.50
CA ALA A 223 -13.32 11.11 7.90
C ALA A 223 -12.15 11.82 8.60
N ASN A 224 -11.89 11.54 9.88
CA ASN A 224 -10.76 12.12 10.61
C ASN A 224 -9.39 11.61 10.13
N ILE A 225 -9.35 10.48 9.43
CA ILE A 225 -8.10 9.87 8.97
C ILE A 225 -7.37 10.74 7.95
N GLU A 226 -8.14 11.41 7.09
CA GLU A 226 -7.61 12.28 6.04
C GLU A 226 -6.86 13.46 6.66
N ARG A 227 -7.45 14.08 7.68
CA ARG A 227 -6.82 15.17 8.43
C ARG A 227 -5.49 14.74 9.06
N SER A 228 -5.45 13.53 9.63
CA SER A 228 -4.22 12.99 10.22
C SER A 228 -3.16 12.71 9.15
N SER A 229 -3.56 12.10 8.03
CA SER A 229 -2.68 11.79 6.89
C SER A 229 -2.09 13.07 6.29
N GLN A 230 -2.95 14.05 5.98
CA GLN A 230 -2.54 15.36 5.46
C GLN A 230 -1.54 16.04 6.41
N ARG A 231 -1.77 16.03 7.73
CA ARG A 231 -0.84 16.63 8.69
C ARG A 231 0.55 15.99 8.62
N ILE A 232 0.63 14.67 8.52
CA ILE A 232 1.91 13.93 8.42
C ILE A 232 2.59 14.27 7.09
N ILE A 233 1.88 14.13 5.97
CA ILE A 233 2.41 14.38 4.62
C ILE A 233 2.87 15.83 4.48
N SER A 234 2.06 16.81 4.91
CA SER A 234 2.46 18.22 4.87
C SER A 234 3.73 18.49 5.68
N SER A 235 3.85 17.91 6.89
CA SER A 235 5.06 18.06 7.70
C SER A 235 6.29 17.43 7.02
N GLN A 236 6.12 16.28 6.36
CA GLN A 236 7.19 15.62 5.62
C GLN A 236 7.64 16.46 4.42
N VAL A 237 6.69 16.94 3.61
CA VAL A 237 6.99 17.79 2.44
C VAL A 237 7.68 19.08 2.87
N ILE A 238 7.20 19.76 3.92
CA ILE A 238 7.85 20.96 4.46
C ILE A 238 9.27 20.65 4.93
N SER A 239 9.49 19.51 5.58
CA SER A 239 10.83 19.08 6.01
C SER A 239 11.75 18.80 4.81
N GLN A 240 11.25 18.14 3.77
CA GLN A 240 12.01 17.88 2.55
C GLN A 240 12.39 19.19 1.83
N LEU A 241 11.45 20.13 1.68
CA LEU A 241 11.71 21.45 1.12
C LEU A 241 12.76 22.23 1.94
N ARG A 242 12.70 22.12 3.27
CA ARG A 242 13.71 22.73 4.15
C ARG A 242 15.11 22.17 3.93
N ILE A 243 15.24 20.87 3.67
CA ILE A 243 16.54 20.24 3.35
C ILE A 243 17.09 20.82 2.04
N LEU A 244 16.24 20.98 1.02
CA LEU A 244 16.65 21.57 -0.27
C LEU A 244 17.09 23.04 -0.16
N SER A 245 16.50 23.79 0.78
CA SER A 245 16.83 25.22 0.99
C SER A 245 18.20 25.47 1.64
N ARG A 246 18.89 24.43 2.14
CA ARG A 246 20.18 24.55 2.83
C ARG A 246 21.28 23.94 1.96
N SER A 247 22.26 24.74 1.55
CA SER A 247 23.55 24.20 1.09
C SER A 247 24.29 23.65 2.31
N VAL A 248 24.26 22.34 2.50
CA VAL A 248 24.98 21.71 3.61
C VAL A 248 26.48 21.76 3.31
N GLU A 249 27.18 22.71 3.92
CA GLU A 249 28.64 22.63 4.04
C GLU A 249 28.94 21.42 4.93
N ALA A 250 29.53 20.38 4.34
CA ALA A 250 29.89 19.15 5.01
C ALA A 250 31.11 19.38 5.94
N GLY A 251 30.90 20.10 7.03
CA GLY A 251 31.86 20.24 8.13
C GLY A 251 31.79 19.02 9.04
N SER A 252 32.42 17.91 8.64
CA SER A 252 32.57 16.72 9.50
C SER A 252 33.62 16.98 10.58
N LYS A 253 33.21 17.63 11.68
CA LYS A 253 33.89 17.52 12.97
C LYS A 253 32.84 17.35 14.06
N PHE A 254 33.14 16.48 15.02
CA PHE A 254 32.36 16.35 16.24
C PHE A 254 32.34 17.71 16.95
N ASN A 255 31.20 18.40 16.88
CA ASN A 255 31.02 19.69 17.52
C ASN A 255 30.36 19.47 18.89
N ARG A 256 31.18 19.53 19.95
CA ARG A 256 30.76 19.28 21.34
C ARG A 256 29.59 20.17 21.77
N GLU A 257 29.51 21.42 21.28
CA GLU A 257 28.47 22.37 21.66
C GLU A 257 27.12 22.01 21.05
N ILE A 258 27.10 21.58 19.79
CA ILE A 258 25.88 21.11 19.11
C ILE A 258 25.31 19.87 19.81
N TRP A 259 26.18 18.92 20.17
CA TRP A 259 25.78 17.73 20.91
C TRP A 259 25.30 18.04 22.34
N SER A 260 26.01 18.92 23.06
CA SER A 260 25.61 19.36 24.40
C SER A 260 24.23 20.03 24.38
N ASN A 261 24.00 20.95 23.43
CA ASN A 261 22.72 21.64 23.30
C ASN A 261 21.59 20.72 22.86
N GLY A 262 21.86 19.75 21.97
CA GLY A 262 20.87 18.77 21.54
C GLY A 262 20.47 17.77 22.63
N LEU A 263 21.42 17.35 23.47
CA LEU A 263 21.18 16.35 24.52
C LEU A 263 20.70 16.96 25.85
N SER A 264 20.97 18.24 26.10
CA SER A 264 20.59 18.94 27.34
C SER A 264 19.09 18.82 27.70
N PRO A 265 18.13 18.98 26.76
CA PRO A 265 16.71 18.80 27.06
C PRO A 265 16.36 17.39 27.56
N ILE A 266 16.98 16.35 26.99
CA ILE A 266 16.76 14.95 27.39
C ILE A 266 17.28 14.73 28.82
N LEU A 267 18.50 15.21 29.10
CA LEU A 267 19.10 15.11 30.44
C LEU A 267 18.27 15.87 31.49
N ASN A 268 17.75 17.05 31.14
CA ASN A 268 16.90 17.83 32.03
C ASN A 268 15.56 17.15 32.28
N LEU A 269 14.96 16.53 31.26
CA LEU A 269 13.74 15.74 31.42
C LEU A 269 13.98 14.53 32.32
N TRP A 270 15.06 13.79 32.11
CA TRP A 270 15.45 12.64 32.93
C TRP A 270 15.65 13.04 34.41
N LYS A 271 16.35 14.15 34.65
CA LYS A 271 16.53 14.69 36.01
C LYS A 271 15.19 15.04 36.66
N LYS A 272 14.27 15.71 35.94
CA LYS A 272 12.95 16.05 36.47
C LYS A 272 12.12 14.81 36.80
N LEU A 273 12.14 13.79 35.95
CA LEU A 273 11.41 12.54 36.19
C LEU A 273 11.93 11.82 37.44
N ASN A 274 13.26 11.77 37.63
CA ASN A 274 13.88 11.06 38.75
C ASN A 274 13.94 11.84 40.07
N GLN A 275 13.73 13.16 40.03
CA GLN A 275 13.61 13.98 41.24
C GLN A 275 12.31 13.71 42.01
N VAL A 276 11.24 13.26 41.33
CA VAL A 276 9.95 12.91 41.96
C VAL A 276 9.98 11.47 42.51
N THR A 277 10.79 10.57 41.95
CA THR A 277 10.92 9.19 42.44
C THR A 277 11.73 9.09 43.73
N LEU A 278 12.55 10.10 44.07
CA LEU A 278 13.28 10.16 45.34
C LEU A 278 12.45 10.72 46.51
N SER A 279 11.27 11.31 46.25
CA SER A 279 10.36 11.82 47.29
C SER A 279 9.20 10.88 47.63
N PHE A 280 9.02 9.79 46.88
CA PHE A 280 8.18 8.65 47.28
C PHE A 280 9.07 7.49 47.69
N SER A 281 9.52 7.51 48.95
CA SER A 281 9.79 6.26 49.66
C SER A 281 8.48 5.48 49.71
N LEU A 282 8.24 4.62 48.73
CA LEU A 282 7.25 3.56 48.86
C LEU A 282 7.66 2.77 50.11
N PRO A 283 6.77 2.61 51.11
CA PRO A 283 7.09 1.73 52.23
C PRO A 283 7.34 0.35 51.66
N LEU A 284 8.47 -0.23 52.04
CA LEU A 284 8.99 -1.55 51.66
C LEU A 284 8.11 -2.71 52.19
N CYS A 285 6.80 -2.52 52.33
CA CYS A 285 5.92 -3.44 53.05
C CYS A 285 4.56 -3.61 52.37
N SER A 286 4.55 -4.21 51.17
CA SER A 286 3.40 -4.95 50.62
C SER A 286 3.71 -5.61 49.28
N LEU A 287 4.84 -6.34 49.17
CA LEU A 287 5.14 -7.25 48.05
C LEU A 287 5.14 -8.71 48.49
N LEU A 288 4.22 -9.05 49.40
CA LEU A 288 3.79 -10.43 49.61
C LEU A 288 2.28 -10.43 49.48
N TYR A 289 1.78 -10.42 48.25
CA TYR A 289 0.60 -11.17 47.79
C TYR A 289 0.22 -10.73 46.36
N LEU A 290 -0.15 -11.73 45.55
CA LEU A 290 -0.83 -11.71 44.24
C LEU A 290 0.05 -11.92 42.99
N PRO A 291 -0.50 -12.66 42.00
CA PRO A 291 0.15 -13.86 41.44
C PRO A 291 0.63 -13.66 40.00
N GLU A 292 1.31 -14.69 39.50
CA GLU A 292 1.78 -14.87 38.12
C GLU A 292 0.84 -14.29 37.05
N GLN A 293 1.14 -13.10 36.52
CA GLN A 293 0.71 -12.64 35.20
C GLN A 293 1.33 -11.27 34.86
N LEU A 294 2.66 -11.18 34.79
CA LEU A 294 3.35 -10.07 34.12
C LEU A 294 4.79 -10.46 33.76
N LEU A 295 4.92 -11.52 32.97
CA LEU A 295 6.17 -11.91 32.34
C LEU A 295 6.30 -11.18 31.00
N CYS A 296 6.64 -9.89 31.02
CA CYS A 296 7.17 -9.18 29.84
C CYS A 296 7.57 -7.76 30.25
N LEU A 297 8.76 -7.57 30.85
CA LEU A 297 9.56 -6.33 30.74
C LEU A 297 10.92 -6.35 31.47
N GLU A 298 11.54 -7.53 31.69
CA GLU A 298 12.92 -7.60 32.18
C GLU A 298 13.87 -8.19 31.14
N THR A 299 14.25 -7.39 30.14
CA THR A 299 15.48 -7.60 29.36
C THR A 299 16.05 -6.26 28.87
N PHE A 300 16.32 -5.31 29.77
CA PHE A 300 17.15 -4.14 29.43
C PHE A 300 18.04 -3.69 30.60
N GLN A 301 18.73 -4.61 31.26
CA GLN A 301 19.88 -4.29 32.10
C GLN A 301 20.97 -5.35 31.96
N SER A 302 21.75 -5.28 30.88
CA SER A 302 23.18 -5.64 30.87
C SER A 302 23.77 -5.39 29.48
N VAL A 303 24.06 -4.12 29.17
CA VAL A 303 25.19 -3.81 28.28
C VAL A 303 26.14 -2.95 29.09
N LYS A 304 27.05 -3.63 29.80
CA LYS A 304 28.25 -3.00 30.34
C LYS A 304 28.99 -2.37 29.16
N CYS A 305 29.18 -1.06 29.25
CA CYS A 305 30.13 -0.31 28.46
C CYS A 305 31.52 -0.54 29.07
N PRO A 306 32.52 -1.04 28.33
CA PRO A 306 33.92 -0.88 28.71
C PRO A 306 34.57 0.13 27.75
N LEU A 307 34.73 1.35 28.22
CA LEU A 307 35.80 2.24 27.79
C LEU A 307 36.77 2.33 28.98
N LEU A 308 38.03 1.92 28.77
CA LEU A 308 39.27 2.47 29.34
C LEU A 308 40.39 1.40 29.34
N CYS A 309 41.15 1.37 28.25
CA CYS A 309 42.62 1.38 28.19
C CYS A 309 43.03 1.55 26.72
#